data_AF-A0A1F5R0N8-F1
#
_entry.id   AF-A0A1F5R0N8-F1
#
_cell.length_a   1.000
_cell.length_b   1.000
_cell.length_c   1.000
_cell.angle_alpha   90.00
_cell.angle_beta   90.00
_cell.angle_gamma   90.00
#
_symmetry.space_group_name_H-M   'P 1'
#
loop_
_entity.id
_entity.type
_entity.pdbx_description
1 polymer ?
#
loop_
_entity_poly.entity_id
_entity_poly.type
_entity_poly.pdbx_seq_one_letter_code
_entity_poly.pdbx_strand_id
1 'polypeptide(L)' 'MIRGSCFLLLVALLGVCAHRTHAATAAPRPERAGAVRSGEGPVLPFIQDDYAKALALARARKLPLFIESWAPW' A
#
# COMPACT_ATOMS: atom_id res chain seq x y z
N MET A 1 48.81 -19.85 11.27
CA MET A 1 48.29 -19.52 9.92
C MET A 1 46.75 -19.52 9.91
N ILE A 2 46.08 -18.68 10.71
CA ILE A 2 44.58 -18.66 10.81
C ILE A 2 44.00 -17.22 10.80
N ARG A 3 44.83 -16.18 10.93
CA ARG A 3 44.36 -14.78 11.08
C ARG A 3 43.97 -14.09 9.76
N GLY A 4 44.25 -14.68 8.60
CA GLY A 4 43.97 -14.09 7.28
C GLY A 4 42.61 -14.48 6.66
N SER A 5 42.12 -15.70 6.92
CA SER A 5 40.90 -16.21 6.24
C SER A 5 39.60 -15.64 6.80
N CYS A 6 39.55 -15.22 8.07
CA CYS A 6 38.34 -14.61 8.63
C CYS A 6 38.12 -13.19 8.10
N PHE A 7 39.20 -12.45 7.81
CA PHE A 7 39.10 -11.07 7.34
C PHE A 7 38.61 -10.99 5.89
N LEU A 8 39.05 -11.91 5.03
CA LEU A 8 38.61 -11.99 3.63
C LEU A 8 37.12 -12.39 3.52
N LEU A 9 36.62 -13.24 4.43
CA LEU A 9 35.20 -13.64 4.43
C LEU A 9 34.26 -12.49 4.83
N LEU A 10 34.73 -11.60 5.70
CA LEU A 10 33.93 -10.47 6.21
C LEU A 10 33.83 -9.31 5.20
N VAL A 11 34.86 -9.09 4.39
CA VAL A 11 34.82 -8.12 3.27
C VAL A 11 33.91 -8.60 2.13
N ALA A 12 33.86 -9.91 1.86
CA ALA A 12 32.99 -10.47 0.83
C ALA A 12 31.49 -10.35 1.18
N LEU A 13 31.12 -10.48 2.46
CA LEU A 13 29.73 -10.33 2.92
C LEU A 13 29.23 -8.88 2.90
N LEU A 14 30.09 -7.90 3.17
CA LEU A 14 29.75 -6.48 3.06
C LEU A 14 29.72 -5.99 1.60
N GLY A 15 30.45 -6.65 0.71
CA GLY A 15 30.39 -6.37 -0.73
C GLY A 15 29.00 -6.59 -1.32
N VAL A 16 28.29 -7.66 -0.95
CA VAL A 16 26.99 -8.07 -1.53
C VAL A 16 25.85 -7.08 -1.27
N CYS A 17 25.92 -6.28 -0.20
CA CYS A 17 24.90 -5.27 0.09
C CYS A 17 25.03 -3.99 -0.77
N ALA A 18 26.17 -3.76 -1.43
CA ALA A 18 26.45 -2.53 -2.16
C ALA A 18 25.97 -2.52 -3.63
N HIS A 19 25.40 -3.62 -4.15
CA HIS A 19 25.06 -3.74 -5.59
C HIS A 19 23.59 -4.02 -5.92
N ARG A 20 22.65 -3.73 -5.01
CA ARG A 20 21.24 -3.57 -5.39
C ARG A 20 20.71 -2.18 -5.06
N THR A 21 21.31 -1.17 -5.68
CA THR A 21 20.52 -0.02 -6.13
C THR A 21 19.62 -0.49 -7.27
N HIS A 22 18.47 -1.09 -6.92
CA HIS A 22 17.34 -1.10 -7.85
C HIS A 22 16.87 0.35 -7.96
N ALA A 23 17.42 1.07 -8.94
CA ALA A 23 16.75 2.23 -9.50
C ALA A 23 15.43 1.71 -10.08
N ALA A 24 14.37 1.80 -9.29
CA ALA A 24 13.02 1.65 -9.76
C ALA A 24 12.77 2.79 -10.75
N THR A 25 13.04 2.56 -12.02
CA THR A 25 12.43 3.35 -13.08
C THR A 25 10.93 3.20 -12.90
N ALA A 26 10.32 4.21 -12.29
CA ALA A 26 8.88 4.38 -12.31
C ALA A 26 8.47 4.58 -13.77
N ALA A 27 8.16 3.47 -14.44
CA ALA A 27 7.35 3.53 -15.65
C ALA A 27 6.06 4.31 -15.29
N PRO A 28 5.56 5.20 -16.16
CA PRO A 28 4.29 5.85 -15.90
C PRO A 28 3.25 4.75 -15.71
N ARG A 29 2.73 4.61 -14.49
CA ARG A 29 1.54 3.82 -14.24
C ARG A 29 0.51 4.36 -15.21
N PRO A 30 -0.11 3.54 -16.08
CA PRO A 30 -1.23 4.03 -16.87
C PRO A 30 -2.23 4.57 -15.85
N GLU A 31 -2.42 5.89 -15.89
CA GLU A 31 -3.49 6.53 -15.16
C GLU A 31 -4.74 5.83 -15.63
N ARG A 32 -5.25 4.93 -14.79
CA ARG A 32 -6.53 4.31 -15.03
C ARG A 32 -7.50 5.43 -14.79
N ALA A 33 -7.73 6.23 -15.83
CA ALA A 33 -8.76 7.24 -15.87
C ALA A 33 -9.99 6.55 -15.30
N GLY A 34 -10.34 6.93 -14.06
CA GLY A 34 -11.43 6.32 -13.34
C GLY A 34 -12.67 6.65 -14.16
N ALA A 35 -13.08 5.73 -15.02
CA ALA A 35 -14.35 5.84 -15.71
C ALA A 35 -15.38 5.96 -14.59
N VAL A 36 -15.90 7.18 -14.40
CA VAL A 36 -17.00 7.44 -13.47
C VAL A 36 -18.16 6.64 -14.02
N ARG A 37 -18.33 5.43 -13.50
CA ARG A 37 -19.54 4.65 -13.71
C ARG A 37 -20.60 5.37 -12.90
N SER A 38 -21.33 6.26 -13.55
CA SER A 38 -22.66 6.68 -13.08
C SER A 38 -23.52 5.42 -13.11
N GLY A 39 -23.42 4.62 -12.05
CA GLY A 39 -23.97 3.28 -12.04
C GLY A 39 -25.41 3.28 -11.57
N GLU A 40 -26.31 2.68 -12.34
CA GLU A 40 -27.53 2.02 -11.87
C GLU A 40 -27.26 0.86 -10.87
N GLY A 41 -26.12 0.86 -10.19
CA GLY A 41 -25.79 -0.12 -9.15
C GLY A 41 -26.56 0.19 -7.86
N PRO A 42 -26.80 -0.82 -7.00
CA PRO A 42 -27.45 -0.59 -5.72
C PRO A 42 -26.68 0.45 -4.91
N VAL A 43 -27.33 1.58 -4.62
CA VAL A 43 -26.78 2.66 -3.81
C VAL A 43 -26.77 2.22 -2.35
N LEU A 44 -25.58 2.08 -1.77
CA LEU A 44 -25.43 1.85 -0.34
C LEU A 44 -25.69 3.15 0.41
N PRO A 45 -26.57 3.15 1.42
CA PRO A 45 -26.83 4.35 2.21
C PRO A 45 -25.56 4.74 3.00
N PHE A 46 -25.25 6.04 3.00
CA PHE A 46 -24.20 6.58 3.83
C PHE A 46 -24.64 6.62 5.30
N ILE A 47 -23.74 6.24 6.21
CA ILE A 47 -24.00 6.25 7.65
C ILE A 47 -23.33 7.49 8.22
N GLN A 48 -24.13 8.48 8.62
CA GLN A 48 -23.62 9.70 9.26
C GLN A 48 -23.09 9.40 10.66
N ASP A 49 -21.92 9.99 10.99
CA ASP A 49 -21.34 10.12 12.34
C ASP A 49 -21.16 8.85 13.18
N ASP A 50 -21.38 7.66 12.60
CA ASP A 50 -21.27 6.37 13.29
C ASP A 50 -20.35 5.42 12.53
N TYR A 51 -19.05 5.67 12.72
CA TYR A 51 -17.99 4.85 12.15
C TYR A 51 -18.04 3.39 12.64
N ALA A 52 -18.38 3.17 13.92
CA ALA A 52 -18.38 1.83 14.50
C ALA A 52 -19.42 0.92 13.83
N LYS A 53 -20.63 1.45 13.61
CA LYS A 53 -21.70 0.76 12.89
C LYS A 53 -21.36 0.54 11.42
N ALA A 54 -20.78 1.53 10.75
CA ALA A 54 -20.35 1.41 9.36
C ALA A 54 -19.31 0.30 9.18
N LEU A 55 -18.33 0.23 10.10
CA LEU A 55 -17.30 -0.81 10.08
C LEU A 55 -17.89 -2.20 10.30
N ALA A 56 -18.81 -2.37 11.27
CA ALA A 56 -19.46 -3.64 11.54
C ALA A 56 -20.25 -4.15 10.31
N LEU A 57 -21.01 -3.25 9.66
CA LEU A 57 -21.79 -3.58 8.45
C LEU A 57 -20.91 -3.92 7.25
N ALA A 58 -19.84 -3.15 7.02
CA ALA A 58 -18.90 -3.42 5.93
C ALA A 58 -18.21 -4.78 6.11
N ARG A 59 -17.80 -5.12 7.34
CA ARG A 59 -17.21 -6.44 7.67
C ARG A 59 -18.21 -7.58 7.48
N ALA A 60 -19.43 -7.43 7.99
CA ALA A 60 -20.47 -8.44 7.86
C ALA A 60 -20.83 -8.73 6.40
N ARG A 61 -20.89 -7.68 5.57
CA ARG A 61 -21.22 -7.78 4.13
C ARG A 61 -20.01 -8.01 3.24
N LYS A 62 -18.80 -8.03 3.80
CA LYS A 62 -17.51 -8.13 3.07
C LYS A 62 -17.38 -7.08 1.96
N LEU A 63 -17.84 -5.86 2.24
CA LEU A 63 -17.79 -4.73 1.33
C LEU A 63 -16.60 -3.81 1.67
N PRO A 64 -16.00 -3.14 0.68
CA PRO A 64 -15.05 -2.07 0.94
C PRO A 64 -15.73 -0.92 1.70
N LEU A 65 -14.99 -0.27 2.60
CA LEU A 65 -15.47 0.85 3.39
C LEU A 65 -15.05 2.17 2.74
N PHE A 66 -16.02 3.03 2.44
CA PHE A 66 -15.78 4.40 1.96
C PHE A 66 -16.05 5.38 3.10
N ILE A 67 -15.11 6.30 3.33
CA ILE A 67 -15.17 7.30 4.40
C ILE A 67 -14.91 8.65 3.76
N GLU A 68 -15.82 9.59 3.98
CA GLU A 68 -15.58 11.00 3.71
C GLU A 68 -15.19 11.67 5.02
N SER A 69 -14.02 12.31 5.05
CA SER A 69 -13.56 13.09 6.20
C SER A 69 -13.27 14.51 5.74
N TRP A 70 -13.99 15.47 6.31
CA TRP A 70 -13.81 16.89 6.05
C TRP A 70 -13.40 17.64 7.32
N ALA A 71 -12.67 18.72 7.11
CA ALA A 71 -12.11 19.57 8.15
C ALA A 71 -12.20 21.05 7.72
N PRO A 72 -12.61 21.98 8.62
CA PRO A 72 -12.83 23.39 8.28
C PRO A 72 -11.57 24.28 8.26
N TRP A 73 -10.38 23.71 8.44
CA TRP A 73 -9.12 24.46 8.59
C TRP A 73 -8.31 24.56 7.30
#